data_AF-A0A6A0IHI7-F1
#
_entry.id   AF-A0A6A0IHI7-F1
#
_cell.length_a   1.000
_cell.length_b   1.000
_cell.length_c   1.000
_cell.angle_alpha   90.00
_cell.angle_beta   90.00
_cell.angle_gamma   90.00
#
_symmetry.space_group_name_H-M   'P 1'
#
loop_
_entity.id
_entity.type
_entity.pdbx_description
1 polymer ?
#
loop_
_entity_poly.entity_id
_entity_poly.type
_entity_poly.pdbx_seq_one_letter_code
_entity_poly.pdbx_strand_id
1 'polypeptide(L)'
;METTRTNREALGQGALLALTGGTGNVAVGKGAGLSLTSGSSNIYVGHAGVASESGTIRVGSTQTAAYLAGVFGATAASGTAVYVSSSGKLGTTLSSRRYKRDVADVSATADVLLRLRPVAFRYTEERDPSGEQQYGLIAEEVADVAPELVVAGADGQPETVKYNLVDALLLELVKRQEARIQELEAAVRALQEPRTGPAR
;
A
#
# COMPACT_ATOMS: atom_id res chain seq x y z
N MET A 1 7.70 -15.28 -48.73
CA MET A 1 7.02 -14.26 -47.91
C MET A 1 7.53 -14.42 -46.49
N GLU A 2 8.59 -13.70 -46.19
CA GLU A 2 9.35 -13.77 -44.95
C GLU A 2 8.87 -12.60 -44.07
N THR A 3 7.99 -12.88 -43.12
CA THR A 3 7.50 -11.88 -42.17
C THR A 3 8.23 -12.07 -40.84
N THR A 4 9.21 -11.19 -40.64
CA THR A 4 9.74 -10.68 -39.37
C THR A 4 9.68 -11.64 -38.17
N ARG A 5 10.82 -12.30 -37.88
CA ARG A 5 11.08 -12.93 -36.57
C ARG A 5 11.07 -11.87 -35.46
N THR A 6 9.90 -11.50 -34.95
CA THR A 6 9.79 -10.72 -33.71
C THR A 6 9.82 -11.67 -32.52
N ASN A 7 10.82 -11.53 -31.64
CA ASN A 7 11.01 -12.32 -30.42
C ASN A 7 9.71 -12.44 -29.61
N ARG A 8 9.06 -13.60 -29.72
CA ARG A 8 7.87 -14.01 -28.97
C ARG A 8 8.16 -15.44 -28.50
N GLU A 9 8.26 -15.63 -27.19
CA GLU A 9 8.39 -16.96 -26.60
C GLU A 9 7.04 -17.31 -25.98
N ALA A 10 6.27 -18.11 -26.72
CA ALA A 10 4.94 -18.55 -26.36
C ALA A 10 4.94 -20.07 -26.15
N LEU A 11 4.72 -20.50 -24.91
CA LEU A 11 4.68 -21.90 -24.54
C LEU A 11 3.30 -22.22 -23.96
N GLY A 12 2.45 -22.88 -24.77
CA GLY A 12 1.10 -23.28 -24.38
C GLY A 12 0.07 -23.04 -25.48
N GLN A 13 -1.01 -23.83 -25.49
CA GLN A 13 -2.09 -23.67 -26.45
C GLN A 13 -2.74 -22.28 -26.31
N GLY A 14 -2.81 -21.53 -27.41
CA GLY A 14 -3.44 -20.20 -27.46
C GLY A 14 -2.60 -19.05 -26.90
N ALA A 15 -1.32 -19.28 -26.57
CA ALA A 15 -0.46 -18.22 -26.04
C ALA A 15 -0.15 -17.15 -27.10
N LEU A 16 -0.37 -15.87 -26.75
CA LEU A 16 -0.24 -14.69 -27.63
C LEU A 16 -1.03 -14.75 -28.95
N LEU A 17 -2.09 -15.57 -29.04
CA LEU A 17 -2.80 -15.81 -30.30
C LEU A 17 -3.43 -14.53 -30.88
N ALA A 18 -3.89 -13.61 -30.02
CA ALA A 18 -4.56 -12.37 -30.44
C ALA A 18 -3.60 -11.21 -30.75
N LEU A 19 -2.28 -11.39 -30.56
CA LEU A 19 -1.30 -10.30 -30.67
C LEU A 19 -0.97 -9.99 -32.14
N THR A 20 -1.59 -8.93 -32.67
CA THR A 20 -1.40 -8.50 -34.06
C THR A 20 -0.20 -7.56 -34.26
N GLY A 21 0.31 -6.93 -33.18
CA GLY A 21 1.50 -6.07 -33.20
C GLY A 21 2.14 -5.91 -31.82
N GLY A 22 3.47 -5.78 -31.78
CA GLY A 22 4.27 -5.72 -30.54
C GLY A 22 5.33 -6.81 -30.43
N THR A 23 6.37 -6.57 -29.63
CA THR A 23 7.60 -7.38 -29.56
C THR A 23 8.04 -7.63 -28.11
N GLY A 24 8.82 -8.70 -27.88
CA GLY A 24 9.41 -8.97 -26.57
C GLY A 24 8.42 -9.46 -25.51
N ASN A 25 7.28 -10.03 -25.92
CA ASN A 25 6.33 -10.62 -24.99
C ASN A 25 6.69 -12.09 -24.71
N VAL A 26 6.64 -12.48 -23.44
CA VAL A 26 6.81 -13.86 -22.98
C VAL A 26 5.47 -14.34 -22.43
N ALA A 27 5.00 -15.50 -22.90
CA ALA A 27 3.74 -16.08 -22.45
C ALA A 27 3.91 -17.58 -22.18
N VAL A 28 3.68 -17.99 -20.94
CA VAL A 28 3.84 -19.37 -20.48
C VAL A 28 2.54 -19.86 -19.85
N GLY A 29 1.99 -20.96 -20.39
CA GLY A 29 0.75 -21.59 -19.94
C GLY A 29 -0.40 -21.49 -20.94
N LYS A 30 -1.41 -22.34 -20.75
CA LYS A 30 -2.63 -22.36 -21.59
C LYS A 30 -3.34 -21.00 -21.49
N GLY A 31 -3.58 -20.36 -22.64
CA GLY A 31 -4.24 -19.05 -22.72
C GLY A 31 -3.42 -17.87 -22.19
N ALA A 32 -2.12 -18.04 -21.89
CA ALA A 32 -1.29 -16.94 -21.44
C ALA A 32 -1.16 -15.85 -22.51
N GLY A 33 -1.46 -14.59 -22.18
CA GLY A 33 -1.46 -13.49 -23.15
C GLY A 33 -2.50 -13.58 -24.25
N LEU A 34 -3.51 -14.46 -24.14
CA LEU A 34 -4.57 -14.60 -25.13
C LEU A 34 -5.34 -13.30 -25.36
N SER A 35 -5.47 -12.45 -24.34
CA SER A 35 -6.20 -11.18 -24.43
C SER A 35 -5.36 -10.04 -25.00
N LEU A 36 -4.03 -10.19 -25.12
CA LEU A 36 -3.16 -9.10 -25.59
C LEU A 36 -3.29 -8.90 -27.09
N THR A 37 -3.90 -7.79 -27.51
CA THR A 37 -4.04 -7.40 -28.93
C THR A 37 -2.93 -6.46 -29.40
N SER A 38 -2.42 -5.60 -28.51
CA SER A 38 -1.31 -4.69 -28.80
C SER A 38 -0.40 -4.46 -27.60
N GLY A 39 0.90 -4.31 -27.84
CA GLY A 39 1.88 -3.91 -26.83
C GLY A 39 3.09 -4.82 -26.73
N SER A 40 4.10 -4.37 -25.99
CA SER A 40 5.44 -4.96 -26.00
C SER A 40 6.00 -5.19 -24.60
N SER A 41 6.98 -6.07 -24.48
CA SER A 41 7.75 -6.31 -23.26
C SER A 41 6.93 -6.77 -22.05
N ASN A 42 5.87 -7.56 -22.27
CA ASN A 42 5.07 -8.15 -21.19
C ASN A 42 5.53 -9.57 -20.86
N ILE A 43 5.32 -10.00 -19.62
CA ILE A 43 5.55 -11.38 -19.17
C ILE A 43 4.27 -11.91 -18.55
N TYR A 44 3.71 -12.96 -19.14
CA TYR A 44 2.52 -13.63 -18.64
C TYR A 44 2.83 -15.08 -18.29
N VAL A 45 2.56 -15.45 -17.03
CA VAL A 45 2.67 -16.83 -16.56
C VAL A 45 1.31 -17.25 -16.01
N GLY A 46 0.60 -18.07 -16.78
CA GLY A 46 -0.76 -18.52 -16.45
C GLY A 46 -1.81 -17.39 -16.38
N HIS A 47 -1.55 -16.25 -17.03
CA HIS A 47 -2.42 -15.07 -17.02
C HIS A 47 -2.81 -14.66 -18.46
N ALA A 48 -4.09 -14.36 -18.71
CA ALA A 48 -4.58 -14.04 -20.06
C ALA A 48 -4.09 -12.69 -20.64
N GLY A 49 -3.69 -11.77 -19.77
CA GLY A 49 -3.26 -10.41 -20.11
C GLY A 49 -4.45 -9.46 -20.21
N VAL A 50 -4.24 -8.24 -20.67
CA VAL A 50 -5.31 -7.31 -21.08
C VAL A 50 -5.13 -6.86 -22.52
N ALA A 51 -6.18 -6.28 -23.11
CA ALA A 51 -6.23 -5.90 -24.54
C ALA A 51 -5.02 -5.10 -25.02
N SER A 52 -4.60 -4.10 -24.23
CA SER A 52 -3.45 -3.26 -24.54
C SER A 52 -2.66 -2.97 -23.27
N GLU A 53 -1.45 -3.52 -23.18
CA GLU A 53 -0.49 -3.24 -22.10
C GLU A 53 0.95 -3.42 -22.57
N SER A 54 1.91 -2.79 -21.89
CA SER A 54 3.33 -2.93 -22.19
C SER A 54 4.14 -2.89 -20.90
N GLY A 55 5.27 -3.58 -20.88
CA GLY A 55 6.19 -3.58 -19.73
C GLY A 55 5.62 -4.19 -18.45
N THR A 56 4.61 -5.07 -18.55
CA THR A 56 3.87 -5.58 -17.40
C THR A 56 4.14 -7.07 -17.16
N ILE A 57 4.33 -7.43 -15.90
CA ILE A 57 4.40 -8.82 -15.44
C ILE A 57 3.06 -9.19 -14.82
N ARG A 58 2.49 -10.33 -15.23
CA ARG A 58 1.30 -10.93 -14.61
C ARG A 58 1.52 -12.41 -14.38
N VAL A 59 1.29 -12.86 -13.14
CA VAL A 59 1.49 -14.24 -12.71
C VAL A 59 0.23 -14.73 -12.02
N GLY A 60 -0.34 -15.82 -12.52
CA GLY A 60 -1.57 -16.39 -11.98
C GLY A 60 -2.84 -15.66 -12.44
N SER A 61 -3.98 -15.99 -11.86
CA SER A 61 -5.29 -15.33 -12.08
C SER A 61 -6.25 -15.52 -10.91
N THR A 62 -6.29 -16.72 -10.31
CA THR A 62 -7.25 -17.08 -9.25
C THR A 62 -6.60 -17.69 -8.01
N GLN A 63 -5.27 -17.67 -7.92
CA GLN A 63 -4.53 -18.29 -6.81
C GLN A 63 -4.73 -17.48 -5.52
N THR A 64 -4.81 -18.18 -4.39
CA THR A 64 -4.97 -17.60 -3.05
C THR A 64 -3.69 -17.53 -2.23
N ALA A 65 -2.59 -18.08 -2.75
CA ALA A 65 -1.27 -18.08 -2.11
C ALA A 65 -0.15 -17.97 -3.14
N ALA A 66 0.96 -17.30 -2.77
CA ALA A 66 2.17 -17.18 -3.58
C ALA A 66 3.41 -17.45 -2.72
N TYR A 67 4.20 -18.45 -3.11
CA TYR A 67 5.44 -18.82 -2.44
C TYR A 67 6.63 -18.50 -3.34
N LEU A 68 7.48 -17.55 -2.94
CA LEU A 68 8.69 -17.17 -3.66
C LEU A 68 9.92 -17.50 -2.82
N ALA A 69 10.73 -18.45 -3.31
CA ALA A 69 12.01 -18.78 -2.70
C ALA A 69 12.96 -17.58 -2.70
N GLY A 70 13.77 -17.44 -1.65
CA GLY A 70 14.75 -16.36 -1.52
C GLY A 70 14.15 -15.01 -1.11
N VAL A 71 12.87 -14.94 -0.72
CA VAL A 71 12.26 -13.73 -0.14
C VAL A 71 12.37 -13.75 1.38
N PHE A 72 11.81 -14.76 2.05
CA PHE A 72 11.84 -14.86 3.50
C PHE A 72 13.25 -15.18 4.01
N GLY A 73 13.75 -14.39 4.97
CA GLY A 73 15.09 -14.55 5.54
C GLY A 73 16.24 -13.99 4.70
N ALA A 74 15.95 -13.41 3.52
CA ALA A 74 16.97 -12.79 2.67
C ALA A 74 17.08 -11.28 2.93
N THR A 75 18.25 -10.82 3.39
CA THR A 75 18.47 -9.41 3.70
C THR A 75 18.62 -8.56 2.45
N ALA A 76 17.79 -7.52 2.31
CA ALA A 76 17.91 -6.48 1.29
C ALA A 76 18.31 -5.15 1.94
N ALA A 77 19.60 -4.96 2.22
CA ALA A 77 20.10 -3.85 3.05
C ALA A 77 19.77 -2.43 2.53
N SER A 78 19.60 -2.26 1.23
CA SER A 78 19.21 -0.99 0.57
C SER A 78 17.77 -1.03 0.04
N GLY A 79 16.97 -2.00 0.46
CA GLY A 79 15.61 -2.20 -0.01
C GLY A 79 14.63 -1.12 0.47
N THR A 80 13.47 -1.06 -0.19
CA THR A 80 12.32 -0.26 0.23
C THR A 80 11.13 -1.18 0.45
N ALA A 81 10.19 -0.78 1.31
CA ALA A 81 8.98 -1.55 1.55
C ALA A 81 8.13 -1.65 0.27
N VAL A 82 7.67 -2.88 -0.03
CA VAL A 82 6.77 -3.15 -1.14
C VAL A 82 5.32 -3.07 -0.63
N TYR A 83 4.49 -2.36 -1.37
CA TYR A 83 3.06 -2.23 -1.15
C TYR A 83 2.28 -2.99 -2.22
N VAL A 84 1.09 -3.46 -1.85
CA VAL A 84 0.14 -4.12 -2.76
C VAL A 84 -1.10 -3.24 -2.89
N SER A 85 -1.44 -2.85 -4.12
CA SER A 85 -2.71 -2.16 -4.40
C SER A 85 -3.89 -3.15 -4.48
N SER A 86 -5.12 -2.65 -4.43
CA SER A 86 -6.34 -3.47 -4.55
C SER A 86 -6.45 -4.23 -5.89
N SER A 87 -5.73 -3.79 -6.93
CA SER A 87 -5.64 -4.51 -8.21
C SER A 87 -4.53 -5.57 -8.25
N GLY A 88 -3.89 -5.88 -7.12
CA GLY A 88 -2.78 -6.82 -7.01
C GLY A 88 -1.43 -6.31 -7.53
N LYS A 89 -1.30 -5.01 -7.84
CA LYS A 89 -0.03 -4.44 -8.30
C LYS A 89 0.91 -4.21 -7.12
N LEU A 90 2.12 -4.78 -7.22
CA LEU A 90 3.25 -4.48 -6.34
C LEU A 90 3.89 -3.14 -6.72
N GLY A 91 4.29 -2.35 -5.72
CA GLY A 91 4.95 -1.06 -5.94
C GLY A 91 5.62 -0.52 -4.68
N THR A 92 6.20 0.67 -4.79
CA THR A 92 6.88 1.36 -3.69
C THR A 92 6.36 2.80 -3.60
N THR A 93 6.48 3.42 -2.44
CA THR A 93 6.05 4.80 -2.23
C THR A 93 7.20 5.76 -2.45
N LEU A 94 6.97 6.85 -3.20
CA LEU A 94 7.95 7.90 -3.45
C LEU A 94 7.65 9.13 -2.57
N SER A 95 8.67 9.73 -1.97
CA SER A 95 8.50 10.86 -1.03
C SER A 95 9.22 12.15 -1.41
N SER A 96 10.09 12.13 -2.44
CA SER A 96 10.83 13.32 -2.88
C SER A 96 9.90 14.44 -3.34
N ARG A 97 10.26 15.70 -3.03
CA ARG A 97 9.48 16.90 -3.40
C ARG A 97 9.15 16.95 -4.89
N ARG A 98 10.04 16.46 -5.77
CA ARG A 98 9.81 16.44 -7.23
C ARG A 98 8.61 15.58 -7.68
N TYR A 99 8.14 14.67 -6.83
CA TYR A 99 6.98 13.80 -7.09
C TYR A 99 5.71 14.31 -6.40
N LYS A 100 5.76 15.46 -5.71
CA LYS A 100 4.65 16.00 -4.93
C LYS A 100 4.21 17.35 -5.47
N ARG A 101 2.92 17.64 -5.32
CA ARG A 101 2.29 18.93 -5.60
C ARG A 101 1.44 19.31 -4.38
N ASP A 102 1.11 20.59 -4.24
CA ASP A 102 0.18 21.10 -3.23
C ASP A 102 0.55 20.70 -1.79
N VAL A 103 1.84 20.84 -1.45
CA VAL A 103 2.37 20.47 -0.12
C VAL A 103 1.99 21.53 0.91
N ALA A 104 1.22 21.12 1.92
CA ALA A 104 0.78 21.94 3.05
C ALA A 104 0.95 21.19 4.38
N ASP A 105 0.92 21.94 5.49
CA ASP A 105 0.98 21.39 6.85
C ASP A 105 -0.33 20.68 7.22
N VAL A 106 -0.24 19.66 8.08
CA VAL A 106 -1.33 18.68 8.32
C VAL A 106 -1.97 18.85 9.71
N SER A 107 -1.83 20.02 10.36
CA SER A 107 -2.09 20.16 11.80
C SER A 107 -3.53 19.80 12.23
N ALA A 108 -4.56 20.30 11.53
CA ALA A 108 -5.96 20.03 11.90
C ALA A 108 -6.41 18.59 11.58
N THR A 109 -5.83 17.96 10.55
CA THR A 109 -6.17 16.60 10.15
C THR A 109 -5.69 15.58 11.18
N ALA A 110 -4.60 15.85 11.91
CA ALA A 110 -4.05 14.92 12.90
C ALA A 110 -4.99 14.64 14.09
N ASP A 111 -5.89 15.57 14.44
CA ASP A 111 -6.85 15.39 15.54
C ASP A 111 -7.85 14.25 15.27
N VAL A 112 -8.00 13.85 14.00
CA VAL A 112 -8.82 12.70 13.64
C VAL A 112 -8.34 11.41 14.28
N LEU A 113 -7.03 11.28 14.48
CA LEU A 113 -6.41 10.09 15.07
C LEU A 113 -6.86 9.87 16.51
N LEU A 114 -7.16 10.93 17.25
CA LEU A 114 -7.65 10.84 18.63
C LEU A 114 -9.04 10.20 18.73
N ARG A 115 -9.79 10.16 17.62
CA ARG A 115 -11.10 9.52 17.55
C ARG A 115 -11.03 8.06 17.11
N LEU A 116 -9.86 7.60 16.64
CA LEU A 116 -9.69 6.21 16.24
C LEU A 116 -9.53 5.32 17.47
N ARG A 117 -10.06 4.10 17.40
CA ARG A 117 -10.00 3.12 18.48
C ARG A 117 -9.04 1.99 18.13
N PRO A 118 -7.85 1.93 18.74
CA PRO A 118 -6.98 0.76 18.64
C PRO A 118 -7.67 -0.47 19.24
N VAL A 119 -7.53 -1.61 18.57
CA VAL A 119 -8.09 -2.89 19.01
C VAL A 119 -7.02 -3.96 19.04
N ALA A 120 -7.19 -4.93 19.93
CA ALA A 120 -6.49 -6.22 19.88
C ALA A 120 -7.42 -7.23 19.19
N PHE A 121 -6.90 -8.00 18.24
CA PHE A 121 -7.70 -8.95 17.48
C PHE A 121 -6.89 -10.20 17.13
N ARG A 122 -7.59 -11.22 16.65
CA ARG A 122 -7.01 -12.41 16.00
C ARG A 122 -7.75 -12.55 14.67
N TYR A 123 -7.04 -12.94 13.63
CA TYR A 123 -7.71 -13.30 12.38
C TYR A 123 -8.58 -14.55 12.57
N THR A 124 -9.57 -14.74 11.71
CA THR A 124 -10.37 -15.96 11.66
C THR A 124 -9.49 -17.18 11.36
N GLU A 125 -9.88 -18.38 11.81
CA GLU A 125 -9.11 -19.61 11.60
C GLU A 125 -8.76 -19.88 10.13
N GLU A 126 -9.64 -19.53 9.19
CA GLU A 126 -9.39 -19.66 7.75
C GLU A 126 -8.23 -18.76 7.26
N ARG A 127 -8.06 -17.59 7.87
CA ARG A 127 -7.06 -16.58 7.48
C ARG A 127 -5.74 -16.77 8.21
N ASP A 128 -5.80 -17.16 9.48
CA ASP A 128 -4.64 -17.51 10.28
C ASP A 128 -4.97 -18.68 11.22
N PRO A 129 -4.63 -19.92 10.81
CA PRO A 129 -4.80 -21.09 11.67
C PRO A 129 -3.96 -21.05 12.95
N SER A 130 -2.91 -20.23 13.02
CA SER A 130 -2.08 -20.10 14.23
C SER A 130 -2.77 -19.24 15.31
N GLY A 131 -3.73 -18.41 14.90
CA GLY A 131 -4.50 -17.53 15.78
C GLY A 131 -3.63 -16.52 16.49
N GLU A 132 -2.60 -15.96 15.85
CA GLU A 132 -1.69 -15.00 16.47
C GLU A 132 -2.44 -13.73 16.89
N GLN A 133 -2.15 -13.22 18.10
CA GLN A 133 -2.75 -11.98 18.57
C GLN A 133 -2.06 -10.77 17.93
N GLN A 134 -2.88 -9.92 17.33
CA GLN A 134 -2.48 -8.73 16.59
C GLN A 134 -3.08 -7.46 17.21
N TYR A 135 -2.53 -6.31 16.83
CA TYR A 135 -3.03 -4.99 17.21
C TYR A 135 -3.22 -4.15 15.96
N GLY A 136 -4.29 -3.35 15.92
CA GLY A 136 -4.56 -2.51 14.77
C GLY A 136 -5.83 -1.70 14.91
N LEU A 137 -6.43 -1.38 13.77
CA LEU A 137 -7.66 -0.61 13.62
C LEU A 137 -8.66 -1.40 12.78
N ILE A 138 -9.95 -1.18 13.02
CA ILE A 138 -11.04 -1.73 12.19
C ILE A 138 -11.28 -0.76 11.02
N ALA A 139 -11.20 -1.25 9.78
CA ALA A 139 -11.22 -0.41 8.59
C ALA A 139 -12.55 0.38 8.45
N GLU A 140 -13.66 -0.23 8.84
CA GLU A 140 -14.99 0.37 8.85
C GLU A 140 -15.09 1.51 9.88
N GLU A 141 -14.59 1.28 11.11
CA GLU A 141 -14.56 2.33 12.15
C GLU A 141 -13.67 3.50 11.74
N VAL A 142 -12.58 3.23 11.02
CA VAL A 142 -11.74 4.28 10.43
C VAL A 142 -12.49 4.98 9.28
N ALA A 143 -13.22 4.26 8.44
CA ALA A 143 -13.95 4.85 7.31
C ALA A 143 -15.03 5.85 7.76
N ASP A 144 -15.70 5.58 8.88
CA ASP A 144 -16.70 6.49 9.47
C ASP A 144 -16.12 7.83 9.93
N VAL A 145 -14.82 7.84 10.27
CA VAL A 145 -14.16 8.97 10.95
C VAL A 145 -13.14 9.68 10.05
N ALA A 146 -12.40 8.93 9.24
CA ALA A 146 -11.29 9.32 8.38
C ALA A 146 -11.23 8.44 7.10
N PRO A 147 -12.22 8.56 6.20
CA PRO A 147 -12.31 7.71 4.99
C PRO A 147 -11.06 7.78 4.09
N GLU A 148 -10.32 8.88 4.13
CA GLU A 148 -9.07 9.05 3.39
C GLU A 148 -7.95 8.10 3.84
N LEU A 149 -8.03 7.57 5.07
CA LEU A 149 -7.07 6.62 5.64
C LEU A 149 -7.39 5.16 5.29
N VAL A 150 -8.44 4.90 4.52
CA VAL A 150 -8.86 3.55 4.15
C VAL A 150 -8.58 3.27 2.67
N VAL A 151 -8.25 2.02 2.37
CA VAL A 151 -8.23 1.46 1.02
C VAL A 151 -9.46 0.56 0.88
N ALA A 152 -10.23 0.79 -0.18
CA ALA A 152 -11.36 -0.05 -0.51
C ALA A 152 -10.92 -1.32 -1.26
N GLY A 153 -11.62 -2.41 -1.00
CA GLY A 153 -11.52 -3.68 -1.71
C GLY A 153 -12.13 -3.61 -3.12
N ALA A 154 -12.10 -4.73 -3.83
CA ALA A 154 -12.64 -4.82 -5.19
C ALA A 154 -14.17 -4.65 -5.25
N ASP A 155 -14.86 -4.90 -4.15
CA ASP A 155 -16.32 -4.71 -3.96
C ASP A 155 -16.68 -3.29 -3.50
N GLY A 156 -15.68 -2.43 -3.29
CA GLY A 156 -15.85 -1.06 -2.81
C GLY A 156 -15.98 -0.93 -1.29
N GLN A 157 -15.89 -2.02 -0.52
CA GLN A 157 -15.95 -1.97 0.95
C GLN A 157 -14.59 -1.61 1.56
N PRO A 158 -14.53 -1.03 2.77
CA PRO A 158 -13.30 -0.89 3.54
C PRO A 158 -12.54 -2.22 3.66
N GLU A 159 -11.30 -2.30 3.16
CA GLU A 159 -10.51 -3.54 3.18
C GLU A 159 -9.31 -3.43 4.12
N THR A 160 -8.62 -2.28 4.10
CA THR A 160 -7.43 -2.07 4.92
C THR A 160 -7.17 -0.60 5.21
N VAL A 161 -6.40 -0.34 6.27
CA VAL A 161 -6.00 1.01 6.69
C VAL A 161 -4.63 1.34 6.09
N LYS A 162 -4.46 2.58 5.62
CA LYS A 162 -3.20 3.16 5.17
C LYS A 162 -2.32 3.50 6.38
N TYR A 163 -1.80 2.46 7.05
CA TYR A 163 -0.99 2.61 8.26
C TYR A 163 0.20 3.58 8.10
N ASN A 164 0.81 3.60 6.91
CA ASN A 164 1.88 4.56 6.60
C ASN A 164 1.45 6.04 6.67
N LEU A 165 0.16 6.35 6.45
CA LEU A 165 -0.38 7.69 6.65
C LEU A 165 -0.71 7.96 8.12
N VAL A 166 -1.20 6.94 8.84
CA VAL A 166 -1.40 7.02 10.29
C VAL A 166 -0.08 7.38 10.97
N ASP A 167 1.02 6.71 10.63
CA ASP A 167 2.35 6.98 11.19
C ASP A 167 2.80 8.43 10.97
N ALA A 168 2.55 8.98 9.77
CA ALA A 168 2.89 10.36 9.44
C ALA A 168 2.03 11.38 10.22
N LEU A 169 0.75 11.09 10.41
CA LEU A 169 -0.17 11.92 11.19
C LEU A 169 0.12 11.85 12.69
N LEU A 170 0.52 10.67 13.20
CA LEU A 170 0.96 10.48 14.59
C LEU A 170 2.15 11.38 14.93
N LEU A 171 3.10 11.55 14.00
CA LEU A 171 4.22 12.47 14.20
C LEU A 171 3.77 13.91 14.46
N GLU A 172 2.78 14.40 13.70
CA GLU A 172 2.25 15.75 13.90
C GLU A 172 1.49 15.86 15.23
N LEU A 173 0.71 14.84 15.59
CA LEU A 173 0.02 14.78 16.87
C LEU A 173 1.00 14.81 18.05
N VAL A 174 2.09 14.03 17.99
CA VAL A 174 3.14 14.01 19.01
C VAL A 174 3.80 15.37 19.17
N LYS A 175 4.16 16.04 18.06
CA LYS A 175 4.74 17.39 18.09
C LYS A 175 3.80 18.40 18.77
N ARG A 176 2.51 18.33 18.48
CA ARG A 176 1.49 19.19 19.10
C ARG A 176 1.32 18.89 20.59
N GLN A 177 1.30 17.61 20.95
CA GLN A 177 1.23 17.19 22.35
C GLN A 177 2.44 17.69 23.15
N GLU A 178 3.64 17.59 22.60
CA GLU A 178 4.87 18.12 23.22
C GLU A 178 4.78 19.64 23.45
N ALA A 179 4.36 20.40 22.44
CA ALA A 179 4.16 21.85 22.59
C ALA A 179 3.14 22.17 23.70
N ARG A 180 2.05 21.39 23.78
CA ARG A 180 1.03 21.56 24.81
C ARG A 180 1.56 21.22 26.20
N ILE A 181 2.39 20.19 26.34
CA ILE A 181 3.03 19.84 27.61
C ILE A 181 3.92 21.00 28.08
N GLN A 182 4.75 21.56 27.20
CA GLN A 182 5.63 22.68 27.53
C GLN A 182 4.85 23.94 27.99
N GLU A 183 3.74 24.26 27.31
CA GLU A 183 2.84 25.34 27.72
C GLU A 183 2.26 25.09 29.11
N LEU A 184 1.76 23.88 29.36
CA LEU A 184 1.15 23.51 30.64
C LEU A 184 2.19 23.53 31.77
N GLU A 185 3.41 23.05 31.53
CA GLU A 185 4.51 23.11 32.50
C GLU A 185 4.90 24.55 32.83
N ALA A 186 4.95 25.43 31.83
CA ALA A 186 5.21 26.85 32.05
C ALA A 186 4.11 27.52 32.89
N ALA A 187 2.84 27.21 32.59
CA ALA A 187 1.71 27.71 33.38
C ALA A 187 1.73 27.20 34.82
N VAL A 188 2.04 25.91 35.03
CA VAL A 188 2.18 25.33 36.37
C VAL A 188 3.30 26.01 37.15
N ARG A 189 4.47 26.24 36.53
CA ARG A 189 5.58 27.00 37.16
C ARG A 189 5.14 28.39 37.59
N ALA A 190 4.47 29.14 36.72
CA ALA A 190 4.00 30.49 37.02
C ALA A 190 2.95 30.52 38.16
N LEU A 191 2.13 29.48 38.30
CA LEU A 191 1.16 29.35 39.41
C LEU A 191 1.82 28.95 40.73
N GLN A 192 2.97 28.27 40.67
CA GLN A 192 3.73 27.83 41.85
C GLN A 192 4.68 28.91 42.38
N GLU A 193 5.03 29.92 41.59
CA GLU A 193 5.77 31.08 42.08
C GLU A 193 4.92 31.85 43.10
N PRO A 194 5.42 32.09 44.33
CA PRO A 194 4.66 32.79 45.35
C PRO A 194 4.33 34.19 44.84
N ARG A 195 3.04 34.57 44.90
CA ARG A 195 2.60 35.95 44.72
C ARG A 195 3.36 36.81 45.72
N THR A 196 4.42 37.47 45.27
CA THR A 196 5.11 38.53 45.99
C THR A 196 4.14 39.72 46.05
N GLY A 197 3.17 39.64 46.97
CA GLY A 197 2.35 40.78 47.33
C GLY A 197 3.26 41.90 47.86
N PRO A 198 3.01 43.17 47.50
CA PRO A 198 3.85 44.27 47.96
C PRO A 198 3.82 44.30 49.49
N ALA A 199 4.99 44.19 50.11
CA ALA A 199 5.17 44.37 51.54
C ALA A 199 4.65 45.77 51.91
N ARG A 200 3.67 45.81 52.82
CA ARG A 200 3.19 47.03 53.47
C ARG A 200 3.93 47.25 54.78
#